data_AF-A0A3S2WPE5-F1
#
_entry.id   AF-A0A3S2WPE5-F1
#
_cell.length_a   1.000
_cell.length_b   1.000
_cell.length_c   1.000
_cell.angle_alpha   90.00
_cell.angle_beta   90.00
_cell.angle_gamma   90.00
#
_symmetry.space_group_name_H-M   'P 1'
#
loop_
_entity.id
_entity.type
_entity.pdbx_description
1 polymer ?
#
loop_
_entity_poly.entity_id
_entity_poly.type
_entity_poly.pdbx_seq_one_letter_code
_entity_poly.pdbx_strand_id
1 'polypeptide(L)'
;MNATTVAFVVAFAAILGTPVIAPLASWWLNRQPAALRVRRLRDLCTGLCLFFVALLLGISTPWFELNALLCGIAYITTGVLAVSAFRVRPRLVGIALGSIGVLVLILSMLLGTVGALAVGLIVGDAAPIYTASLPLNRRCFVKSFGNVTTTSGGYDVTIKYVPPFFPLVALWRADRRFANPTFEPPEACLRAINSGA
;
A
#
# COMPACT_ATOMS: atom_id res chain seq x y z
N MET A 1 -14.32 15.96 0.80
CA MET A 1 -12.85 15.86 0.92
C MET A 1 -12.32 15.16 -0.32
N ASN A 2 -11.11 15.48 -0.78
CA ASN A 2 -10.54 14.82 -1.96
C ASN A 2 -10.09 13.38 -1.58
N ALA A 3 -10.13 12.42 -2.50
CA ALA A 3 -9.75 11.02 -2.25
C ALA A 3 -8.32 10.91 -1.69
N THR A 4 -7.45 11.81 -2.17
CA THR A 4 -6.08 12.03 -1.71
C THR A 4 -6.00 12.33 -0.21
N THR A 5 -6.87 13.23 0.28
CA THR A 5 -6.97 13.61 1.70
C THR A 5 -7.48 12.45 2.55
N VAL A 6 -8.47 11.68 2.06
CA VAL A 6 -9.05 10.55 2.80
C VAL A 6 -8.02 9.45 3.03
N ALA A 7 -7.31 9.03 1.98
CA ALA A 7 -6.27 8.01 2.11
C ALA A 7 -5.10 8.46 3.01
N PHE A 8 -4.67 9.72 2.88
CA PHE A 8 -3.64 10.29 3.74
C PHE A 8 -4.07 10.27 5.21
N VAL A 9 -5.29 10.71 5.52
CA VAL A 9 -5.84 10.67 6.89
C VAL A 9 -5.96 9.24 7.41
N VAL A 10 -6.42 8.27 6.62
CA VAL A 10 -6.51 6.85 7.02
C VAL A 10 -5.13 6.27 7.33
N ALA A 11 -4.13 6.50 6.47
CA ALA A 11 -2.78 6.01 6.68
C ALA A 11 -2.10 6.68 7.89
N PHE A 12 -2.24 8.01 8.02
CA PHE A 12 -1.69 8.76 9.15
C PHE A 12 -2.33 8.35 10.48
N ALA A 13 -3.65 8.15 10.50
CA ALA A 13 -4.37 7.61 11.66
C ALA A 13 -3.94 6.17 12.01
N ALA A 14 -3.65 5.32 11.01
CA ALA A 14 -3.11 3.99 11.26
C ALA A 14 -1.69 4.05 11.87
N ILE A 15 -0.83 4.94 11.38
CA ILE A 15 0.53 5.16 11.92
C ILE A 15 0.45 5.66 13.38
N LEU A 16 -0.31 6.72 13.65
CA LEU A 16 -0.48 7.28 15.00
C LEU A 16 -1.25 6.34 15.95
N GLY A 17 -2.16 5.52 15.43
CA GLY A 17 -2.90 4.52 16.19
C GLY A 17 -2.08 3.29 16.53
N THR A 18 -1.05 2.95 15.75
CA THR A 18 -0.25 1.72 15.95
C THR A 18 0.39 1.62 17.34
N PRO A 19 1.01 2.68 17.93
CA PRO A 19 1.50 2.67 19.30
C PRO A 19 0.47 2.32 20.38
N VAL A 20 -0.84 2.50 20.12
CA VAL A 20 -1.93 2.18 21.06
C VAL A 20 -2.57 0.83 20.72
N ILE A 21 -2.88 0.62 19.44
CA ILE A 21 -3.58 -0.58 18.94
C ILE A 21 -2.69 -1.82 19.05
N ALA A 22 -1.40 -1.72 18.69
CA ALA A 22 -0.52 -2.90 18.65
C ALA A 22 -0.25 -3.49 20.05
N PRO A 23 0.02 -2.71 21.12
CA PRO A 23 0.10 -3.25 22.47
C PRO A 23 -1.20 -3.86 22.98
N LEU A 24 -2.36 -3.22 22.73
CA LEU A 24 -3.67 -3.74 23.15
C LEU A 24 -4.02 -5.06 22.45
N ALA A 25 -3.84 -5.13 21.12
CA ALA A 25 -4.07 -6.35 20.35
C ALA A 25 -3.07 -7.46 20.72
N SER A 26 -1.80 -7.12 20.96
CA SER A 26 -0.81 -8.08 21.47
C SER A 26 -1.16 -8.58 22.88
N TRP A 27 -1.62 -7.71 23.78
CA TRP A 27 -2.07 -8.10 25.12
C TRP A 27 -3.25 -9.07 25.06
N TRP A 28 -4.23 -8.81 24.20
CA TRP A 28 -5.38 -9.70 23.97
C TRP A 28 -4.95 -11.05 23.36
N LEU A 29 -4.09 -11.04 22.33
CA LEU A 29 -3.49 -12.26 21.75
C LEU A 29 -2.74 -13.09 22.80
N ASN A 30 -2.06 -12.44 23.75
CA ASN A 30 -1.33 -13.12 24.82
C ASN A 30 -2.22 -13.73 25.91
N ARG A 31 -3.51 -13.39 25.96
CA ARG A 31 -4.50 -14.09 26.82
C ARG A 31 -5.09 -15.35 26.15
N GLN A 32 -4.86 -15.57 24.86
CA GLN A 32 -5.34 -16.75 24.15
C GLN A 32 -4.56 -18.02 24.53
N PRO A 33 -5.19 -19.21 24.51
CA PRO A 33 -4.51 -20.51 24.66
C PRO A 33 -3.34 -20.66 23.67
N ALA A 34 -2.28 -21.38 24.06
CA ALA A 34 -1.04 -21.45 23.31
C ALA A 34 -1.24 -21.87 21.83
N ALA A 35 -2.06 -22.90 21.57
CA ALA A 35 -2.37 -23.36 20.21
C ALA A 35 -3.10 -22.29 19.37
N LEU A 36 -4.09 -21.61 19.95
CA LEU A 36 -4.82 -20.51 19.29
C LEU A 36 -3.91 -19.31 19.02
N ARG A 37 -3.02 -18.98 19.97
CA ARG A 37 -2.05 -17.87 19.83
C ARG A 37 -1.07 -18.13 18.69
N VAL A 38 -0.48 -19.32 18.62
CA VAL A 38 0.44 -19.71 17.54
C VAL A 38 -0.28 -19.70 16.19
N ARG A 39 -1.50 -20.25 16.11
CA ARG A 39 -2.33 -20.20 14.90
C ARG A 39 -2.59 -18.77 14.44
N ARG A 40 -3.08 -17.89 15.33
CA ARG A 40 -3.35 -16.49 15.00
C ARG A 40 -2.10 -15.73 14.56
N LEU A 41 -0.96 -15.91 15.24
CA LEU A 41 0.31 -15.28 14.85
C LEU A 41 0.82 -15.78 13.48
N ARG A 42 0.67 -17.07 13.20
CA ARG A 42 0.97 -17.64 11.88
C ARG A 42 0.06 -17.05 10.81
N ASP A 43 -1.25 -17.02 11.04
CA ASP A 43 -2.23 -16.52 10.08
C ASP A 43 -2.01 -15.01 9.79
N LEU A 44 -1.65 -14.21 10.80
CA LEU A 44 -1.23 -12.80 10.63
C LEU A 44 0.07 -12.68 9.80
N CYS A 45 1.08 -13.52 10.09
CA CYS A 45 2.34 -13.53 9.34
C CYS A 45 2.13 -13.94 7.88
N THR A 46 1.35 -15.00 7.62
CA THR A 46 1.00 -15.44 6.27
C THR A 46 0.21 -14.37 5.51
N GLY A 47 -0.75 -13.71 6.16
CA GLY A 47 -1.48 -12.57 5.57
C GLY A 47 -0.55 -11.41 5.20
N LEU A 48 0.40 -11.06 6.07
CA LEU A 48 1.41 -10.04 5.82
C LEU A 48 2.32 -10.40 4.65
N CYS A 49 2.82 -11.64 4.60
CA CYS A 49 3.64 -12.13 3.49
C CYS A 49 2.88 -12.12 2.16
N LEU A 50 1.62 -12.58 2.14
CA LEU A 50 0.78 -12.55 0.93
C LEU A 50 0.50 -11.12 0.47
N PHE A 51 0.30 -10.18 1.39
CA PHE A 51 0.13 -8.76 1.08
C PHE A 51 1.39 -8.17 0.43
N PHE A 52 2.58 -8.40 1.00
CA PHE A 52 3.84 -7.95 0.40
C PHE A 52 4.13 -8.63 -0.95
N VAL A 53 3.83 -9.92 -1.12
CA VAL A 53 3.96 -10.61 -2.42
C VAL A 53 3.01 -10.02 -3.45
N ALA A 54 1.75 -9.74 -3.09
CA ALA A 54 0.79 -9.09 -4.00
C ALA A 54 1.28 -7.71 -4.46
N LEU A 55 1.81 -6.91 -3.53
CA LEU A 55 2.41 -5.61 -3.83
C LEU A 55 3.61 -5.71 -4.76
N LEU A 56 4.54 -6.65 -4.51
CA LEU A 56 5.70 -6.90 -5.37
C LEU A 56 5.31 -7.36 -6.78
N LEU A 57 4.17 -8.05 -6.92
CA LEU A 57 3.58 -8.44 -8.22
C LEU A 57 2.73 -7.32 -8.86
N GLY A 58 2.70 -6.11 -8.29
CA GLY A 58 1.91 -4.98 -8.80
C GLY A 58 0.39 -5.17 -8.68
N ILE A 59 -0.06 -6.14 -7.88
CA ILE A 59 -1.48 -6.44 -7.64
C ILE A 59 -2.01 -5.45 -6.61
N SER A 60 -2.90 -4.56 -7.03
CA SER A 60 -3.61 -3.64 -6.13
C SER A 60 -5.12 -3.77 -6.32
N THR A 61 -5.92 -3.16 -5.45
CA THR A 61 -7.34 -2.93 -5.75
C THR A 61 -7.49 -1.72 -6.69
N PRO A 62 -8.61 -1.58 -7.44
CA PRO A 62 -8.84 -0.44 -8.32
C PRO A 62 -9.26 0.85 -7.57
N TRP A 63 -9.42 0.79 -6.24
CA TRP A 63 -9.77 1.93 -5.39
C TRP A 63 -8.58 2.35 -4.53
N PHE A 64 -8.32 3.65 -4.50
CA PHE A 64 -7.17 4.23 -3.83
C PHE A 64 -7.32 4.17 -2.29
N GLU A 65 -8.54 4.41 -1.81
CA GLU A 65 -8.93 4.39 -0.40
C GLU A 65 -8.82 2.98 0.20
N LEU A 66 -9.21 1.95 -0.57
CA LEU A 66 -9.12 0.56 -0.12
C LEU A 66 -7.66 0.09 -0.05
N ASN A 67 -6.81 0.47 -1.00
CA ASN A 67 -5.37 0.22 -0.92
C ASN A 67 -4.75 0.88 0.31
N ALA A 68 -5.09 2.14 0.59
CA ALA A 68 -4.59 2.86 1.78
C ALA A 68 -5.04 2.21 3.09
N LEU A 69 -6.30 1.75 3.17
CA LEU A 69 -6.82 1.01 4.33
C LEU A 69 -6.11 -0.34 4.53
N LEU A 70 -5.87 -1.09 3.45
CA LEU A 70 -5.11 -2.35 3.51
C LEU A 70 -3.66 -2.11 3.97
N CYS A 71 -3.01 -1.04 3.50
CA CYS A 71 -1.68 -0.65 3.98
C CYS A 71 -1.68 -0.33 5.48
N GLY A 72 -2.68 0.42 5.97
CA GLY A 72 -2.84 0.73 7.39
C GLY A 72 -3.01 -0.54 8.25
N ILE A 73 -3.81 -1.50 7.79
CA ILE A 73 -4.01 -2.80 8.47
C ILE A 73 -2.71 -3.61 8.49
N ALA A 74 -1.96 -3.66 7.39
CA ALA A 74 -0.67 -4.35 7.32
C ALA A 74 0.38 -3.73 8.25
N TYR A 75 0.41 -2.40 8.36
CA TYR A 75 1.29 -1.68 9.28
C TYR A 75 0.96 -1.98 10.75
N ILE A 76 -0.33 -1.91 11.14
CA ILE A 76 -0.78 -2.28 12.49
C ILE A 76 -0.44 -3.76 12.79
N THR A 77 -0.66 -4.65 11.82
CA THR A 77 -0.34 -6.09 11.93
C THR A 77 1.16 -6.33 12.16
N THR A 78 2.02 -5.57 11.47
CA THR A 78 3.47 -5.58 11.68
C THR A 78 3.83 -5.18 13.12
N GLY A 79 3.22 -4.11 13.63
CA GLY A 79 3.38 -3.70 15.03
C GLY A 79 2.93 -4.78 16.03
N VAL A 80 1.80 -5.43 15.78
CA VAL A 80 1.30 -6.55 16.62
C VAL A 80 2.27 -7.72 16.61
N LEU A 81 2.83 -8.09 15.46
CA LEU A 81 3.85 -9.14 15.34
C LEU A 81 5.13 -8.76 16.11
N ALA A 82 5.64 -7.54 15.93
CA ALA A 82 6.85 -7.06 16.61
C ALA A 82 6.71 -7.03 18.14
N VAL A 83 5.56 -6.60 18.69
CA VAL A 83 5.31 -6.60 20.13
C VAL A 83 5.08 -8.02 20.67
N SER A 84 4.46 -8.91 19.88
CA SER A 84 4.15 -10.29 20.31
C SER A 84 5.36 -11.23 20.23
N ALA A 85 6.32 -10.93 19.36
CA ALA A 85 7.54 -11.70 19.11
C ALA A 85 8.26 -12.17 20.38
N PHE A 86 8.52 -11.25 21.31
CA PHE A 86 9.27 -11.52 22.55
C PHE A 86 8.58 -12.48 23.53
N ARG A 87 7.32 -12.86 23.27
CA ARG A 87 6.49 -13.71 24.16
C ARG A 87 6.21 -15.11 23.59
N VAL A 88 6.69 -15.42 22.38
CA VAL A 88 6.52 -16.75 21.76
C VAL A 88 7.61 -17.71 22.25
N ARG A 89 7.21 -18.95 22.59
CA ARG A 89 8.13 -20.09 22.76
C ARG A 89 7.89 -21.11 21.63
N PRO A 90 8.94 -21.72 21.03
CA PRO A 90 10.37 -21.52 21.33
C PRO A 90 10.86 -20.13 20.91
N ARG A 91 11.86 -19.60 21.64
CA ARG A 91 12.37 -18.22 21.46
C ARG A 91 12.84 -17.93 20.03
N LEU A 92 13.34 -18.93 19.31
CA LEU A 92 13.73 -18.81 17.89
C LEU A 92 12.58 -18.33 16.98
N VAL A 93 11.36 -18.85 17.17
CA VAL A 93 10.18 -18.41 16.41
C VAL A 93 9.79 -16.98 16.78
N GLY A 94 9.92 -16.63 18.07
CA GLY A 94 9.76 -15.26 18.54
C GLY A 94 10.76 -14.29 17.90
N ILE A 95 12.05 -14.65 17.90
CA ILE A 95 13.12 -13.84 17.29
C ILE A 95 12.93 -13.68 15.79
N ALA A 96 12.51 -14.73 15.06
CA ALA A 96 12.25 -14.65 13.62
C ALA A 96 11.04 -13.77 13.28
N LEU A 97 9.93 -13.88 14.02
CA LEU A 97 8.77 -13.00 13.85
C LEU A 97 9.08 -11.55 14.25
N GLY A 98 9.89 -11.38 15.30
CA GLY A 98 10.35 -10.08 15.78
C GLY A 98 11.31 -9.41 14.82
N SER A 99 12.27 -10.14 14.25
CA SER A 99 13.20 -9.60 13.26
C SER A 99 12.49 -9.22 11.97
N ILE A 100 11.49 -9.97 11.50
CA ILE A 100 10.65 -9.56 10.36
C ILE A 100 9.86 -8.29 10.70
N GLY A 101 9.19 -8.25 11.85
CA GLY A 101 8.41 -7.06 12.27
C GLY A 101 9.28 -5.81 12.45
N VAL A 102 10.43 -5.95 13.11
CA VAL A 102 11.42 -4.89 13.30
C VAL A 102 12.09 -4.51 11.99
N LEU A 103 12.39 -5.45 11.08
CA LEU A 103 12.93 -5.13 9.76
C LEU A 103 11.95 -4.32 8.93
N VAL A 104 10.65 -4.65 8.95
CA VAL A 104 9.60 -3.89 8.23
C VAL A 104 9.43 -2.51 8.87
N LEU A 105 9.45 -2.39 10.20
CA LEU A 105 9.41 -1.09 10.90
C LEU A 105 10.68 -0.25 10.64
N ILE A 106 11.87 -0.87 10.65
CA ILE A 106 13.15 -0.21 10.37
C ILE A 106 13.25 0.17 8.90
N LEU A 107 12.77 -0.64 7.94
CA LEU A 107 12.62 -0.17 6.56
C LEU A 107 11.70 1.05 6.54
N SER A 108 10.53 0.99 7.18
CA SER A 108 9.59 2.12 7.24
C SER A 108 10.16 3.39 7.89
N MET A 109 11.12 3.25 8.83
CA MET A 109 11.75 4.35 9.58
C MET A 109 13.10 4.84 8.99
N LEU A 110 13.87 3.99 8.30
CA LEU A 110 15.04 4.40 7.51
C LEU A 110 14.57 5.10 6.23
N LEU A 111 13.48 4.61 5.66
CA LEU A 111 12.59 5.36 4.78
C LEU A 111 11.82 6.44 5.58
N GLY A 112 12.35 7.04 6.65
CA GLY A 112 11.55 7.84 7.61
C GLY A 112 10.97 9.15 7.06
N THR A 113 11.62 9.76 6.08
CA THR A 113 11.06 10.86 5.25
C THR A 113 10.26 10.35 4.06
N VAL A 114 10.54 9.12 3.66
CA VAL A 114 9.69 8.36 2.77
C VAL A 114 8.46 7.96 3.63
N GLY A 115 8.26 6.74 4.12
CA GLY A 115 7.37 6.48 5.28
C GLY A 115 5.88 6.75 5.01
N ALA A 116 5.44 8.01 5.16
CA ALA A 116 4.22 8.52 4.53
C ALA A 116 4.27 8.42 2.99
N LEU A 117 5.44 8.68 2.40
CA LEU A 117 5.86 8.41 1.03
C LEU A 117 6.13 6.90 0.78
N ALA A 118 6.32 6.06 1.81
CA ALA A 118 6.38 4.59 1.69
C ALA A 118 4.97 4.00 1.57
N VAL A 119 4.03 4.48 2.37
CA VAL A 119 2.60 4.35 2.06
C VAL A 119 2.34 4.95 0.68
N GLY A 120 2.91 6.10 0.33
CA GLY A 120 2.88 6.67 -1.03
C GLY A 120 3.57 5.86 -2.13
N LEU A 121 4.44 4.89 -1.82
CA LEU A 121 5.15 4.01 -2.77
C LEU A 121 4.49 2.62 -2.85
N ILE A 122 3.84 2.18 -1.78
CA ILE A 122 3.05 0.96 -1.69
C ILE A 122 1.62 1.20 -2.24
N VAL A 123 1.07 2.38 -2.01
CA VAL A 123 -0.09 2.92 -2.75
C VAL A 123 0.34 3.40 -4.15
N GLY A 124 1.63 3.69 -4.34
CA GLY A 124 2.29 3.82 -5.64
C GLY A 124 2.12 5.17 -6.32
N ASP A 125 3.11 6.04 -6.09
CA ASP A 125 3.25 7.43 -6.55
C ASP A 125 2.19 8.40 -5.98
N ALA A 126 2.36 9.69 -6.30
CA ALA A 126 1.45 10.77 -5.90
C ALA A 126 -0.01 10.40 -6.19
N ALA A 127 -0.86 10.59 -5.19
CA ALA A 127 -2.29 10.27 -5.26
C ALA A 127 -2.89 10.83 -6.57
N PRO A 128 -3.54 9.99 -7.39
CA PRO A 128 -3.77 10.31 -8.79
C PRO A 128 -4.62 11.57 -8.91
N ILE A 129 -4.06 12.60 -9.56
CA ILE A 129 -4.72 13.88 -9.82
C ILE A 129 -5.93 13.70 -10.75
N TYR A 130 -5.95 12.61 -11.51
CA TYR A 130 -7.06 12.21 -12.35
C TYR A 130 -7.15 10.69 -12.45
N THR A 131 -8.39 10.16 -12.45
CA THR A 131 -8.66 8.75 -12.73
C THR A 131 -9.83 8.62 -13.69
N ALA A 132 -9.77 7.65 -14.59
CA ALA A 132 -10.82 7.37 -15.54
C ALA A 132 -11.07 5.87 -15.68
N SER A 133 -12.35 5.49 -15.81
CA SER A 133 -12.72 4.16 -16.29
C SER A 133 -12.72 4.19 -17.82
N LEU A 134 -12.07 3.20 -18.42
CA LEU A 134 -11.84 3.07 -19.85
C LEU A 134 -12.54 1.82 -20.40
N PRO A 135 -12.78 1.74 -21.73
CA PRO A 135 -13.27 0.54 -22.38
C PRO A 135 -12.40 -0.70 -22.09
N LEU A 136 -12.97 -1.89 -22.29
CA LEU A 136 -12.30 -3.18 -22.07
C LEU A 136 -11.81 -3.38 -20.62
N ASN A 137 -12.60 -2.88 -19.65
CA ASN A 137 -12.34 -2.93 -18.21
C ASN A 137 -10.94 -2.44 -17.81
N ARG A 138 -10.48 -1.34 -18.41
CA ARG A 138 -9.24 -0.68 -17.99
C ARG A 138 -9.55 0.49 -17.06
N ARG A 139 -8.61 0.83 -16.16
CA ARG A 139 -8.59 2.10 -15.43
C ARG A 139 -7.29 2.82 -15.70
N CYS A 140 -7.39 4.12 -15.98
CA CYS A 140 -6.26 5.03 -16.07
C CYS A 140 -6.10 5.78 -14.75
N PHE A 141 -4.86 5.92 -14.30
CA PHE A 141 -4.45 6.69 -13.14
C PHE A 141 -3.35 7.66 -13.58
N VAL A 142 -3.62 8.97 -13.52
CA VAL A 142 -2.66 10.03 -13.88
C VAL A 142 -2.17 10.70 -12.62
N LYS A 143 -0.86 10.89 -12.53
CA LYS A 143 -0.16 11.33 -11.33
C LYS A 143 0.85 12.39 -11.71
N SER A 144 0.94 13.48 -10.96
CA SER A 144 1.93 14.52 -11.20
C SER A 144 3.25 14.20 -10.50
N PHE A 145 4.37 14.28 -11.22
CA PHE A 145 5.71 14.36 -10.64
C PHE A 145 6.28 15.77 -10.82
N GLY A 146 7.10 16.23 -9.87
CA GLY A 146 7.63 17.59 -9.86
C GLY A 146 6.52 18.66 -9.85
N ASN A 147 6.84 19.86 -10.32
CA ASN A 147 5.83 20.89 -10.57
C ASN A 147 5.51 20.95 -12.07
N VAL A 148 4.30 20.53 -12.44
CA VAL A 148 3.83 20.38 -13.82
C VAL A 148 3.83 21.71 -14.60
N THR A 149 3.74 22.86 -13.93
CA THR A 149 3.82 24.19 -14.57
C THR A 149 5.25 24.66 -14.85
N THR A 150 6.26 23.85 -14.53
CA THR A 150 7.68 24.15 -14.74
C THR A 150 8.39 23.03 -15.50
N THR A 151 9.56 23.32 -16.05
CA THR A 151 10.37 22.40 -16.88
C THR A 151 10.91 21.16 -16.14
N SER A 152 10.62 21.00 -14.85
CA SER A 152 11.06 19.91 -13.98
C SER A 152 9.95 18.92 -13.58
N GLY A 153 8.74 19.06 -14.15
CA GLY A 153 7.58 18.24 -13.80
C GLY A 153 6.93 17.51 -14.97
N GLY A 154 5.85 16.79 -14.68
CA GLY A 154 5.05 16.11 -15.68
C GLY A 154 4.06 15.10 -15.13
N TYR A 155 3.60 14.20 -15.99
CA TYR A 155 2.65 13.15 -15.63
C TYR A 155 3.24 11.74 -15.77
N ASP A 156 3.04 10.92 -14.75
CA ASP A 156 3.14 9.46 -14.81
C ASP A 156 1.71 8.89 -14.93
N VAL A 157 1.49 8.07 -15.95
CA VAL A 157 0.19 7.51 -16.32
C VAL A 157 0.26 5.99 -16.24
N THR A 158 -0.40 5.41 -15.24
CA THR A 158 -0.55 3.96 -15.07
C THR A 158 -1.87 3.51 -15.66
N ILE A 159 -1.84 2.52 -16.55
CA ILE A 159 -3.02 1.78 -17.00
C ILE A 159 -3.06 0.44 -16.27
N LYS A 160 -4.19 0.16 -15.61
CA LYS A 160 -4.46 -1.15 -14.98
C LYS A 160 -5.65 -1.83 -15.65
N TYR A 161 -5.61 -3.15 -15.72
CA TYR A 161 -6.72 -3.99 -16.16
C TYR A 161 -7.50 -4.51 -14.95
N VAL A 162 -8.83 -4.39 -14.98
CA VAL A 162 -9.74 -4.87 -13.93
C VAL A 162 -10.50 -6.08 -14.50
N PRO A 163 -10.25 -7.32 -14.04
CA PRO A 163 -10.94 -8.49 -14.58
C PRO A 163 -12.46 -8.41 -14.29
N PRO A 164 -13.34 -8.69 -15.27
CA PRO A 164 -14.79 -8.58 -15.06
C PRO A 164 -15.32 -9.56 -14.01
N PHE A 165 -14.66 -10.72 -13.88
CA PHE A 165 -14.95 -11.75 -12.89
C PHE A 165 -14.33 -11.46 -11.50
N PHE A 166 -13.45 -10.46 -11.37
CA PHE A 166 -12.82 -10.11 -10.10
C PHE A 166 -12.58 -8.59 -9.97
N PRO A 167 -13.67 -7.79 -9.86
CA PRO A 167 -13.61 -6.32 -9.89
C PRO A 167 -12.91 -5.70 -8.68
N LEU A 168 -12.49 -6.50 -7.70
CA LEU A 168 -11.70 -6.07 -6.54
C LEU A 168 -10.20 -5.96 -6.85
N VAL A 169 -9.72 -6.48 -7.98
CA VAL A 169 -8.31 -6.46 -8.37
C VAL A 169 -8.09 -5.64 -9.63
N ALA A 170 -7.02 -4.85 -9.61
CA ALA A 170 -6.44 -4.15 -10.73
C ALA A 170 -5.04 -4.72 -10.97
N LEU A 171 -4.87 -5.41 -12.10
CA LEU A 171 -3.58 -5.92 -12.57
C LEU A 171 -2.85 -4.80 -13.32
N TRP A 172 -1.55 -4.65 -13.05
CA TRP A 172 -0.70 -3.73 -13.82
C TRP A 172 -0.68 -4.12 -15.30
N ARG A 173 -0.73 -3.13 -16.20
CA ARG A 173 -0.70 -3.35 -17.65
C ARG A 173 0.44 -2.58 -18.32
N ALA A 174 0.54 -1.28 -18.04
CA ALA A 174 1.59 -0.42 -18.58
C ALA A 174 1.70 0.90 -17.82
N ASP A 175 2.88 1.51 -17.84
CA ASP A 175 3.14 2.88 -17.40
C ASP A 175 3.66 3.73 -18.57
N ARG A 176 3.26 5.01 -18.61
CA ARG A 176 3.76 6.02 -19.55
C ARG A 176 4.10 7.30 -18.81
N ARG A 177 5.30 7.84 -19.07
CA ARG A 177 5.78 9.10 -18.51
C ARG A 177 5.79 10.20 -19.56
N PHE A 178 5.17 11.33 -19.24
CA PHE A 178 5.13 12.54 -20.05
C PHE A 178 5.80 13.68 -19.27
N ALA A 179 7.02 14.05 -19.64
CA ALA A 179 7.70 15.23 -19.09
C ALA A 179 7.19 16.52 -19.77
N ASN A 180 7.04 17.59 -18.99
CA ASN A 180 6.61 18.92 -19.43
C ASN A 180 5.35 18.90 -20.35
N PRO A 181 4.24 18.27 -19.91
CA PRO A 181 3.03 18.14 -20.70
C PRO A 181 2.36 19.50 -20.94
N THR A 182 2.01 19.78 -22.19
CA THR A 182 1.24 20.96 -22.61
C THR A 182 -0.28 20.73 -22.62
N PHE A 183 -0.73 19.61 -22.06
CA PHE A 183 -2.09 19.08 -22.13
C PHE A 183 -2.59 18.69 -20.75
N GLU A 184 -3.91 18.63 -20.58
CA GLU A 184 -4.53 18.32 -19.28
C GLU A 184 -4.47 16.81 -18.91
N PRO A 185 -4.66 16.45 -17.62
CA PRO A 185 -4.65 15.06 -17.17
C PRO A 185 -5.59 14.09 -17.93
N PRO A 186 -6.82 14.47 -18.37
CA PRO A 186 -7.67 13.59 -19.16
C PRO A 186 -7.05 13.21 -20.51
N GLU A 187 -6.35 14.13 -21.17
CA GLU A 187 -5.63 13.85 -22.42
C GLU A 187 -4.45 12.91 -22.20
N ALA A 188 -3.79 12.98 -21.04
CA ALA A 188 -2.68 12.08 -20.71
C ALA A 188 -3.11 10.60 -20.76
N CYS A 189 -4.34 10.29 -20.29
CA CYS A 189 -4.92 8.95 -20.45
C CYS A 189 -5.11 8.55 -21.91
N LEU A 190 -5.71 9.42 -22.73
CA LEU A 190 -5.97 9.13 -24.14
C LEU A 190 -4.67 8.93 -24.93
N ARG A 191 -3.66 9.78 -24.68
CA ARG A 191 -2.32 9.69 -25.27
C ARG A 191 -1.60 8.42 -24.84
N ALA A 192 -1.71 8.00 -23.57
CA ALA A 192 -1.14 6.74 -23.10
C ALA A 192 -1.73 5.53 -23.86
N ILE A 193 -3.06 5.44 -23.97
CA ILE A 193 -3.75 4.35 -24.71
C ILE A 193 -3.30 4.33 -26.18
N ASN A 194 -3.33 5.48 -26.86
CA ASN A 194 -2.97 5.59 -28.28
C ASN A 194 -1.48 5.29 -28.53
N SER A 195 -0.62 5.45 -27.51
CA SER A 195 0.80 5.08 -27.58
C SER A 195 1.06 3.57 -27.38
N GLY A 196 0.03 2.73 -27.29
CA GLY A 196 0.17 1.28 -27.15
C GLY A 196 0.41 0.77 -25.71
N ALA A 197 -0.11 1.49 -24.70
CA ALA A 197 -0.12 1.07 -23.29
C ALA A 197 -1.39 0.24 -22.93
#